data_AF-A0A7Y4WMW8-F1
#
_entry.id   AF-A0A7Y4WMW8-F1
#
_cell.length_a   1.000
_cell.length_b   1.000
_cell.length_c   1.000
_cell.angle_alpha   90.00
_cell.angle_beta   90.00
_cell.angle_gamma   90.00
#
_symmetry.space_group_name_H-M   'P 1'
#
loop_
_entity.id
_entity.type
_entity.pdbx_description
1 polymer ?
#
loop_
_entity_poly.entity_id
_entity_poly.type
_entity_poly.pdbx_seq_one_letter_code
_entity_poly.pdbx_strand_id
1 'polypeptide(L)'
;MPSTYFQKILLLANLIWLGALQVKGQEQDLHVVVKNLFQEEESVWYNYYIGNDNNLHQTIIITGHNQKEIHGIIYIKENNTLFKIASDFPNVKGTYVVTDLNDELWGNFTFIEKDSFSVGKMLSKNKNIALQFNVKKTSRNKMHLQDCPILQNYLSFSDDSIGINLILQTYTDGKTTGYYTSRINNQSYFLQGECTDVNCYELKLTAHDLSSSTKNKFTISIQENTLKTNAPKEKFYVTTLKKDISPGFLCKSVQTNSSVIGIYYPLIQHKEYLKWQQDYTQQWLLDHNSINIAEWDSLRSVNLQFEISGINSQFVSGNYYWTEPGFKKLVNYPFNYNLKSGSIIQLVDLFEKNSDYKSYINSQVDSTKKQIANSYSSNISNFIQKDAFSYWNLLPTGICFFSEFSPIYGRYKILIPYKNLEPYLKKSNFLKKFL
;
A
#
# COMPACT_ATOMS: atom_id res chain seq x y z
N MET A 1 47.93 -21.81 -15.70
CA MET A 1 46.79 -21.10 -16.31
C MET A 1 45.61 -21.09 -15.35
N PRO A 2 45.51 -20.03 -14.53
CA PRO A 2 44.21 -19.46 -14.17
C PRO A 2 44.33 -17.92 -14.14
N SER A 3 43.73 -17.17 -15.06
CA SER A 3 43.75 -15.70 -14.91
C SER A 3 42.59 -14.92 -15.51
N THR A 4 41.67 -15.55 -16.27
CA THR A 4 40.58 -14.80 -16.92
C THR A 4 39.31 -14.72 -16.08
N TYR A 5 39.10 -15.65 -15.13
CA TYR A 5 37.89 -15.66 -14.30
C TYR A 5 37.97 -14.66 -13.13
N PHE A 6 39.14 -14.54 -12.50
CA PHE A 6 39.37 -13.61 -11.38
C PHE A 6 39.37 -12.14 -11.83
N GLN A 7 39.88 -11.84 -13.03
CA GLN A 7 39.84 -10.48 -13.58
C GLN A 7 38.42 -10.01 -13.92
N LYS A 8 37.51 -10.91 -14.34
CA LYS A 8 36.10 -10.55 -14.61
C LYS A 8 35.32 -10.26 -13.32
N ILE A 9 35.61 -10.97 -12.23
CA ILE A 9 34.97 -10.73 -10.92
C ILE A 9 35.47 -9.41 -10.30
N LEU A 10 36.76 -9.06 -10.47
CA LEU A 10 37.31 -7.79 -9.98
C LEU A 10 36.77 -6.57 -10.76
N LEU A 11 36.50 -6.72 -12.06
CA LEU A 11 35.90 -5.67 -12.90
C LEU A 11 34.41 -5.43 -12.55
N LEU A 12 33.66 -6.50 -12.26
CA LEU A 12 32.28 -6.39 -11.77
C LEU A 12 32.20 -5.76 -10.37
N ALA A 13 33.12 -6.10 -9.46
CA ALA A 13 33.18 -5.51 -8.13
C ALA A 13 33.55 -4.02 -8.16
N ASN A 14 34.47 -3.59 -9.04
CA ASN A 14 34.84 -2.18 -9.19
C ASN A 14 33.78 -1.34 -9.91
N LEU A 15 32.98 -1.93 -10.82
CA LEU A 15 31.83 -1.24 -11.43
C LEU A 15 30.68 -1.01 -10.43
N ILE A 16 30.48 -1.94 -9.49
CA ILE A 16 29.51 -1.78 -8.40
C ILE A 16 29.98 -0.72 -7.38
N TRP A 17 31.30 -0.57 -7.17
CA TRP A 17 31.84 0.42 -6.25
C TRP A 17 31.97 1.83 -6.85
N LEU A 18 32.28 1.95 -8.15
CA LEU A 18 32.34 3.23 -8.86
C LEU A 18 30.94 3.82 -9.17
N GLY A 19 29.90 2.98 -9.23
CA GLY A 19 28.50 3.45 -9.28
C GLY A 19 28.03 4.10 -7.97
N ALA A 20 28.62 3.74 -6.83
CA ALA A 20 28.29 4.32 -5.52
C ALA A 20 29.02 5.64 -5.21
N LEU A 21 29.98 6.04 -6.06
CA LEU A 21 30.68 7.32 -5.99
C LEU A 21 30.14 8.36 -7.01
N GLN A 22 29.07 8.04 -7.74
CA GLN A 22 28.35 9.01 -8.53
C GLN A 22 27.62 10.01 -7.61
N VAL A 23 28.18 11.23 -7.54
CA VAL A 23 27.45 12.46 -7.24
C VAL A 23 26.66 12.42 -5.91
N LYS A 24 27.37 12.38 -4.77
CA LYS A 24 26.94 13.17 -3.59
C LYS A 24 27.23 14.66 -3.79
N GLY A 25 27.09 15.13 -5.04
CA GLY A 25 27.30 16.51 -5.44
C GLY A 25 26.05 17.28 -5.06
N GLN A 26 26.15 17.99 -3.92
CA GLN A 26 25.21 19.00 -3.45
C GLN A 26 23.74 18.63 -3.69
N GLU A 27 23.14 17.89 -2.77
CA GLU A 27 21.70 17.94 -2.59
C GLU A 27 21.37 19.42 -2.30
N GLN A 28 21.04 20.16 -3.36
CA GLN A 28 20.77 21.59 -3.29
C GLN A 28 19.66 21.76 -2.27
N ASP A 29 19.87 22.60 -1.25
CA ASP A 29 18.83 22.83 -0.25
C ASP A 29 17.64 23.47 -0.97
N LEU A 30 16.64 22.64 -1.29
CA LEU A 30 15.44 23.00 -2.04
C LEU A 30 14.72 24.20 -1.38
N HIS A 31 14.86 24.36 -0.07
CA HIS A 31 14.36 25.53 0.64
C HIS A 31 15.08 26.81 0.24
N VAL A 32 16.41 26.77 0.08
CA VAL A 32 17.21 27.92 -0.38
C VAL A 32 16.82 28.31 -1.80
N VAL A 33 16.52 27.34 -2.67
CA VAL A 33 16.02 27.62 -4.03
C VAL A 33 14.75 28.46 -3.97
N VAL A 34 13.76 28.07 -3.16
CA VAL A 34 12.50 28.82 -3.02
C VAL A 34 12.72 30.16 -2.32
N LYS A 35 13.61 30.22 -1.33
CA LYS A 35 13.94 31.48 -0.66
C LYS A 35 14.48 32.52 -1.63
N ASN A 36 15.33 32.09 -2.58
CA ASN A 36 15.92 32.97 -3.59
C ASN A 36 14.92 33.43 -4.67
N LEU A 37 13.69 32.93 -4.68
CA LEU A 37 12.62 33.44 -5.55
C LEU A 37 12.00 34.74 -5.00
N PHE A 38 12.30 35.11 -3.75
CA PHE A 38 11.81 36.33 -3.11
C PHE A 38 12.94 37.35 -2.96
N GLN A 39 12.58 38.63 -2.84
CA GLN A 39 13.53 39.69 -2.53
C GLN A 39 14.00 39.59 -1.07
N GLU A 40 15.28 39.90 -0.79
CA GLU A 40 15.96 39.58 0.47
C GLU A 40 15.34 40.18 1.76
N GLU A 41 14.47 41.17 1.64
CA GLU A 41 13.87 41.89 2.78
C GLU A 41 12.47 41.40 3.18
N GLU A 42 11.87 40.45 2.45
CA GLU A 42 10.48 40.07 2.68
C GLU A 42 10.32 38.91 3.68
N SER A 43 9.32 39.04 4.56
CA SER A 43 8.92 37.94 5.45
C SER A 43 8.11 36.92 4.66
N VAL A 44 8.71 35.77 4.39
CA VAL A 44 8.11 34.67 3.61
C VAL A 44 7.70 33.52 4.54
N TRP A 45 6.46 33.07 4.42
CA TRP A 45 6.01 31.83 5.06
C TRP A 45 6.13 30.65 4.11
N TYR A 46 6.76 29.57 4.58
CA TYR A 46 7.01 28.39 3.77
C TYR A 46 6.13 27.22 4.18
N ASN A 47 5.57 26.54 3.19
CA ASN A 47 4.93 25.24 3.36
C ASN A 47 5.70 24.19 2.59
N TYR A 48 5.73 22.99 3.15
CA TYR A 48 6.49 21.86 2.62
C TYR A 48 5.54 20.69 2.45
N TYR A 49 5.58 20.04 1.30
CA TYR A 49 4.76 18.89 0.99
C TYR A 49 5.63 17.80 0.40
N ILE A 50 5.33 16.57 0.76
CA ILE A 50 6.01 15.40 0.25
C ILE A 50 5.02 14.29 -0.06
N GLY A 51 5.22 13.59 -1.17
CA GLY A 51 4.33 12.53 -1.60
C GLY A 51 4.78 12.01 -2.94
N ASN A 52 3.84 11.61 -3.80
CA ASN A 52 4.18 11.07 -5.10
C ASN A 52 3.30 11.63 -6.22
N ASP A 53 3.81 11.58 -7.45
CA ASP A 53 3.00 11.76 -8.65
C ASP A 53 2.19 10.48 -8.98
N ASN A 54 1.41 10.52 -10.07
CA ASN A 54 0.62 9.39 -10.58
C ASN A 54 1.48 8.27 -11.19
N ASN A 55 2.78 8.50 -11.37
CA ASN A 55 3.76 7.50 -11.76
C ASN A 55 4.51 6.92 -10.55
N LEU A 56 4.12 7.33 -9.33
CA LEU A 56 4.76 7.02 -8.06
C LEU A 56 6.17 7.59 -7.88
N HIS A 57 6.52 8.61 -8.65
CA HIS A 57 7.75 9.35 -8.43
C HIS A 57 7.64 10.17 -7.15
N GLN A 58 8.62 10.04 -6.27
CA GLN A 58 8.71 10.85 -5.06
C GLN A 58 8.82 12.33 -5.43
N THR A 59 7.86 13.10 -4.93
CA THR A 59 7.72 14.52 -5.21
C THR A 59 7.84 15.33 -3.93
N ILE A 60 8.65 16.38 -3.97
CA ILE A 60 8.67 17.45 -2.98
C ILE A 60 8.05 18.69 -3.61
N ILE A 61 7.12 19.32 -2.90
CA ILE A 61 6.57 20.63 -3.25
C ILE A 61 6.90 21.59 -2.12
N ILE A 62 7.48 22.74 -2.44
CA ILE A 62 7.74 23.78 -1.45
C ILE A 62 7.12 25.07 -1.99
N THR A 63 6.29 25.71 -1.17
CA THR A 63 5.70 27.01 -1.50
C THR A 63 6.13 28.04 -0.46
N GLY A 64 6.43 29.26 -0.90
CA GLY A 64 6.65 30.44 -0.09
C GLY A 64 5.57 31.48 -0.40
N HIS A 65 5.15 32.29 0.58
CA HIS A 65 4.18 33.36 0.38
C HIS A 65 4.50 34.57 1.27
N ASN A 66 4.48 35.77 0.68
CA ASN A 66 4.80 37.07 1.31
C ASN A 66 3.58 38.03 1.37
N GLN A 67 2.35 37.52 1.27
CA GLN A 67 1.08 38.29 1.15
C GLN A 67 0.78 38.89 -0.23
N LYS A 68 1.79 39.09 -1.08
CA LYS A 68 1.62 39.64 -2.44
C LYS A 68 1.60 38.55 -3.49
N GLU A 69 2.55 37.63 -3.38
CA GLU A 69 2.84 36.59 -4.37
C GLU A 69 3.09 35.25 -3.69
N ILE A 70 2.90 34.18 -4.47
CA ILE A 70 3.28 32.83 -4.08
C ILE A 70 4.31 32.34 -5.09
N HIS A 71 5.47 31.95 -4.60
CA HIS A 71 6.49 31.25 -5.38
C HIS A 71 6.73 29.87 -4.79
N GLY A 72 7.24 28.95 -5.58
CA GLY A 72 7.52 27.61 -5.11
C GLY A 72 8.23 26.78 -6.14
N ILE A 73 8.46 25.53 -5.78
CA ILE A 73 9.00 24.51 -6.67
C ILE A 73 8.27 23.19 -6.53
N ILE A 74 8.31 22.40 -7.60
CA ILE A 74 7.94 20.99 -7.63
C ILE A 74 9.20 20.22 -8.05
N TYR A 75 9.71 19.37 -7.18
CA TYR A 75 10.88 18.54 -7.43
C TYR A 75 10.48 17.06 -7.50
N ILE A 76 10.82 16.40 -8.61
CA ILE A 76 10.58 14.99 -8.87
C ILE A 76 11.93 14.26 -8.79
N LYS A 77 12.09 13.37 -7.81
CA LYS A 77 13.39 12.77 -7.47
C LYS A 77 13.93 11.87 -8.56
N GLU A 78 13.10 10.98 -9.09
CA GLU A 78 13.49 9.85 -9.94
C GLU A 78 14.12 10.33 -11.26
N ASN A 79 13.68 11.47 -11.78
CA ASN A 79 14.23 12.08 -12.99
C ASN A 79 14.98 13.38 -12.71
N ASN A 80 15.26 13.70 -11.43
CA ASN A 80 15.91 14.93 -10.99
C ASN A 80 15.32 16.20 -11.65
N THR A 81 14.00 16.23 -11.84
CA THR A 81 13.32 17.33 -12.53
C THR A 81 12.80 18.35 -11.52
N LEU A 82 13.07 19.63 -11.78
CA LEU A 82 12.62 20.75 -10.97
C LEU A 82 11.79 21.71 -11.81
N PHE A 83 10.60 22.02 -11.33
CA PHE A 83 9.74 23.07 -11.88
C PHE A 83 9.63 24.21 -10.88
N LYS A 84 9.57 25.45 -11.37
CA LYS A 84 9.18 26.61 -10.57
C LYS A 84 7.68 26.84 -10.72
N ILE A 85 7.04 27.26 -9.65
CA ILE A 85 5.62 27.64 -9.66
C ILE A 85 5.46 29.06 -9.12
N ALA A 86 4.64 29.86 -9.78
CA ALA A 86 4.38 31.25 -9.40
C ALA A 86 2.89 31.60 -9.54
N SER A 87 2.40 32.50 -8.68
CA SER A 87 1.06 33.06 -8.77
C SER A 87 1.02 34.48 -8.19
N ASP A 88 0.48 35.42 -8.97
CA ASP A 88 0.45 36.85 -8.65
C ASP A 88 -0.68 37.23 -7.67
N PHE A 89 -1.53 36.29 -7.24
CA PHE A 89 -2.70 36.60 -6.40
C PHE A 89 -3.06 35.52 -5.36
N PRO A 90 -3.28 35.90 -4.09
CA PRO A 90 -3.76 34.97 -3.04
C PRO A 90 -5.21 34.49 -3.24
N ASN A 91 -5.98 35.11 -4.16
CA ASN A 91 -7.41 34.84 -4.35
C ASN A 91 -7.75 33.81 -5.46
N VAL A 92 -6.79 33.42 -6.31
CA VAL A 92 -7.03 32.36 -7.30
C VAL A 92 -6.72 31.03 -6.65
N LYS A 93 -7.77 30.36 -6.15
CA LYS A 93 -7.73 29.06 -5.45
C LYS A 93 -6.70 28.10 -6.06
N GLY A 94 -5.49 28.14 -5.50
CA GLY A 94 -4.38 27.24 -5.79
C GLY A 94 -4.02 27.05 -7.26
N THR A 95 -4.09 28.06 -8.12
CA THR A 95 -3.59 27.92 -9.51
C THR A 95 -2.30 28.70 -9.72
N TYR A 96 -1.32 28.04 -10.34
CA TYR A 96 0.04 28.52 -10.54
C TYR A 96 0.46 28.37 -11.99
N VAL A 97 1.28 29.31 -12.47
CA VAL A 97 2.06 29.15 -13.69
C VAL A 97 3.25 28.26 -13.37
N VAL A 98 3.58 27.34 -14.27
CA VAL A 98 4.71 26.41 -14.13
C VAL A 98 5.77 26.75 -15.17
N THR A 99 6.99 26.99 -14.73
CA THR A 99 8.16 27.15 -15.59
C THR A 99 9.21 26.09 -15.28
N ASP A 100 10.09 25.82 -16.24
CA ASP A 100 11.27 25.00 -16.03
C ASP A 100 12.42 25.80 -15.40
N LEU A 101 13.62 25.21 -15.34
CA LEU A 101 14.81 25.86 -14.78
C LEU A 101 15.32 27.04 -15.62
N ASN A 102 14.99 27.09 -16.91
CA ASN A 102 15.36 28.15 -17.85
C ASN A 102 14.29 29.25 -17.92
N ASP A 103 13.30 29.20 -17.02
CA ASP A 103 12.14 30.10 -16.99
C ASP A 103 11.25 30.01 -18.25
N GLU A 104 11.33 28.90 -19.00
CA GLU A 104 10.41 28.63 -20.10
C GLU A 104 9.06 28.16 -19.58
N LEU A 105 7.96 28.66 -20.17
CA LEU A 105 6.61 28.27 -19.80
C LEU A 105 6.35 26.79 -20.10
N TRP A 106 6.26 25.99 -19.05
CA TRP A 106 5.95 24.57 -19.13
C TRP A 106 4.44 24.32 -19.17
N GLY A 107 3.66 25.02 -18.33
CA GLY A 107 2.21 24.81 -18.22
C GLY A 107 1.58 25.44 -16.98
N ASN A 108 0.52 24.81 -16.46
CA ASN A 108 -0.21 25.28 -15.28
C ASN A 108 -0.29 24.18 -14.22
N PHE A 109 -0.35 24.59 -12.95
CA PHE A 109 -0.50 23.72 -11.80
C PHE A 109 -1.68 24.15 -10.94
N THR A 110 -2.57 23.23 -10.59
CA THR A 110 -3.66 23.45 -9.64
C THR A 110 -3.41 22.62 -8.39
N PHE A 111 -3.35 23.26 -7.23
CA PHE A 111 -3.08 22.65 -5.94
C PHE A 111 -4.25 22.88 -4.99
N ILE A 112 -4.82 21.80 -4.47
CA ILE A 112 -5.94 21.85 -3.54
C ILE A 112 -5.46 21.22 -2.24
N GLU A 113 -5.29 22.03 -1.22
CA GLU A 113 -5.09 21.54 0.14
C GLU A 113 -6.41 20.99 0.68
N LYS A 114 -6.39 19.75 1.18
CA LYS A 114 -7.45 19.18 2.01
C LYS A 114 -6.89 18.83 3.37
N ASP A 115 -7.77 18.51 4.30
CA ASP A 115 -7.43 18.25 5.70
C ASP A 115 -6.29 17.23 5.86
N SER A 116 -6.34 16.09 5.17
CA SER A 116 -5.34 15.02 5.33
C SER A 116 -4.28 14.96 4.23
N PHE A 117 -4.64 15.35 3.00
CA PHE A 117 -3.76 15.30 1.81
C PHE A 117 -4.04 16.48 0.89
N SER A 118 -3.01 16.95 0.21
CA SER A 118 -3.14 17.94 -0.86
C SER A 118 -3.04 17.26 -2.21
N VAL A 119 -3.89 17.66 -3.14
CA VAL A 119 -3.90 17.13 -4.51
C VAL A 119 -3.41 18.22 -5.45
N GLY A 120 -2.30 17.94 -6.12
CA GLY A 120 -1.78 18.75 -7.20
C GLY A 120 -2.15 18.17 -8.56
N LYS A 121 -2.46 19.01 -9.54
CA LYS A 121 -2.65 18.62 -10.94
C LYS A 121 -1.88 19.58 -11.83
N MET A 122 -0.95 19.06 -12.60
CA MET A 122 -0.09 19.84 -13.47
C MET A 122 -0.34 19.45 -14.91
N LEU A 123 -0.63 20.43 -15.76
CA LEU A 123 -0.97 20.26 -17.16
C LEU A 123 -0.01 21.08 -18.01
N SER A 124 0.69 20.41 -18.91
CA SER A 124 1.60 21.05 -19.88
C SER A 124 0.88 22.04 -20.78
N LYS A 125 1.62 23.00 -21.35
CA LYS A 125 1.12 24.06 -22.25
C LYS A 125 0.32 23.50 -23.43
N ASN A 126 0.75 22.37 -23.99
CA ASN A 126 0.07 21.68 -25.10
C ASN A 126 -1.02 20.69 -24.64
N LYS A 127 -1.21 20.53 -23.32
CA LYS A 127 -2.18 19.61 -22.68
C LYS A 127 -1.97 18.12 -22.99
N ASN A 128 -0.79 17.74 -23.48
CA ASN A 128 -0.49 16.34 -23.80
C ASN A 128 0.06 15.56 -22.59
N ILE A 129 0.70 16.28 -21.65
CA ILE A 129 1.22 15.72 -20.40
C ILE A 129 0.41 16.25 -19.24
N ALA A 130 -0.12 15.33 -18.43
CA ALA A 130 -0.81 15.62 -17.17
C ALA A 130 -0.18 14.80 -16.03
N LEU A 131 0.29 15.49 -14.99
CA LEU A 131 0.75 14.88 -13.75
C LEU A 131 -0.26 15.16 -12.64
N GLN A 132 -0.51 14.16 -11.79
CA GLN A 132 -1.30 14.35 -10.57
C GLN A 132 -0.44 13.98 -9.37
N PHE A 133 -0.35 14.87 -8.41
CA PHE A 133 0.42 14.69 -7.19
C PHE A 133 -0.51 14.47 -6.01
N ASN A 134 -0.20 13.48 -5.19
CA ASN A 134 -0.81 13.28 -3.88
C ASN A 134 0.27 13.51 -2.84
N VAL A 135 0.21 14.65 -2.15
CA VAL A 135 1.26 15.09 -1.23
C VAL A 135 0.69 15.40 0.14
N LYS A 136 1.51 15.21 1.17
CA LYS A 136 1.20 15.50 2.56
C LYS A 136 2.04 16.68 3.03
N LYS A 137 1.39 17.63 3.69
CA LYS A 137 2.09 18.73 4.36
C LYS A 137 2.99 18.18 5.47
N THR A 138 4.24 18.60 5.51
CA THR A 138 5.26 18.12 6.44
C THR A 138 6.08 19.28 7.00
N SER A 139 6.90 19.03 8.02
CA SER A 139 7.87 20.01 8.50
C SER A 139 9.16 19.95 7.68
N ARG A 140 9.91 21.05 7.63
CA ARG A 140 11.20 21.13 6.92
C ARG A 140 12.14 19.97 7.30
N ASN A 141 12.27 19.67 8.59
CA ASN A 141 13.15 18.60 9.11
C ASN A 141 12.68 17.18 8.76
N LYS A 142 11.49 17.03 8.18
CA LYS A 142 10.94 15.75 7.71
C LYS A 142 10.88 15.68 6.19
N MET A 143 11.40 16.68 5.47
CA MET A 143 11.55 16.67 4.01
C MET A 143 12.80 15.88 3.58
N HIS A 144 12.94 14.67 4.08
CA HIS A 144 13.95 13.78 3.56
C HIS A 144 13.28 12.87 2.55
N LEU A 145 13.86 12.78 1.37
CA LEU A 145 13.46 11.84 0.33
C LEU A 145 13.66 10.43 0.87
N GLN A 146 12.58 9.82 1.36
CA GLN A 146 12.59 8.44 1.83
C GLN A 146 12.73 7.50 0.63
N ASP A 147 13.34 6.34 0.85
CA ASP A 147 13.38 5.30 -0.18
C ASP A 147 11.96 4.85 -0.57
N CYS A 148 11.01 4.96 0.36
CA CYS A 148 9.62 4.55 0.16
C CYS A 148 8.60 5.68 0.26
N PRO A 149 7.40 5.50 -0.34
CA PRO A 149 6.27 6.39 -0.18
C PRO A 149 5.97 6.63 1.30
N ILE A 150 5.97 7.89 1.68
CA ILE A 150 5.88 8.36 3.08
C ILE A 150 4.51 8.09 3.72
N LEU A 151 3.56 7.61 2.92
CA LEU A 151 2.13 7.58 3.25
C LEU A 151 1.55 6.17 3.33
N GLN A 152 2.35 5.14 3.02
CA GLN A 152 1.95 3.78 3.35
C GLN A 152 2.26 3.53 4.82
N ASN A 153 1.29 3.05 5.59
CA ASN A 153 1.49 2.72 7.00
C ASN A 153 0.85 1.38 7.32
N TYR A 154 1.46 0.64 8.23
CA TYR A 154 0.94 -0.62 8.74
C TYR A 154 0.86 -0.60 10.26
N LEU A 155 -0.34 -0.86 10.77
CA LEU A 155 -0.63 -0.89 12.19
C LEU A 155 -1.14 -2.28 12.55
N SER A 156 -0.49 -2.89 13.54
CA SER A 156 -0.98 -4.12 14.16
C SER A 156 -1.19 -3.88 15.64
N PHE A 157 -2.35 -4.30 16.11
CA PHE A 157 -2.79 -4.16 17.48
C PHE A 157 -3.36 -5.49 17.92
N SER A 158 -2.95 -5.98 19.08
CA SER A 158 -3.49 -7.23 19.62
C SER A 158 -3.67 -7.16 21.12
N ASP A 159 -4.66 -7.90 21.61
CA ASP A 159 -4.84 -8.18 23.01
C ASP A 159 -5.18 -9.67 23.16
N ASP A 160 -4.20 -10.44 23.62
CA ASP A 160 -4.35 -11.88 23.81
C ASP A 160 -5.37 -12.21 24.91
N SER A 161 -5.55 -11.35 25.91
CA SER A 161 -6.46 -11.62 27.04
C SER A 161 -7.93 -11.65 26.64
N ILE A 162 -8.29 -10.83 25.65
CA ILE A 162 -9.63 -10.76 25.06
C ILE A 162 -9.67 -11.33 23.63
N GLY A 163 -8.57 -11.93 23.19
CA GLY A 163 -8.45 -12.59 21.90
C GLY A 163 -8.70 -11.69 20.69
N ILE A 164 -8.39 -10.39 20.76
CA ILE A 164 -8.59 -9.43 19.66
C ILE A 164 -7.29 -9.24 18.89
N ASN A 165 -7.38 -9.17 17.57
CA ASN A 165 -6.30 -8.73 16.69
C ASN A 165 -6.86 -7.81 15.60
N LEU A 166 -6.24 -6.63 15.45
CA LEU A 166 -6.56 -5.61 14.48
C LEU A 166 -5.33 -5.31 13.64
N ILE A 167 -5.48 -5.43 12.34
CA ILE A 167 -4.48 -5.11 11.33
C ILE A 167 -5.05 -4.03 10.44
N LEU A 168 -4.31 -2.94 10.22
CA LEU A 168 -4.68 -1.86 9.33
C LEU A 168 -3.51 -1.52 8.42
N GLN A 169 -3.81 -1.32 7.14
CA GLN A 169 -2.90 -0.81 6.14
C GLN A 169 -3.50 0.45 5.53
N THR A 170 -2.80 1.55 5.69
CA THR A 170 -3.11 2.82 5.04
C THR A 170 -2.26 2.96 3.80
N TYR A 171 -2.86 3.39 2.70
CA TYR A 171 -2.21 3.63 1.41
C TYR A 171 -1.90 5.11 1.21
N THR A 172 -1.15 5.41 0.16
CA THR A 172 -0.68 6.77 -0.12
C THR A 172 -1.78 7.79 -0.40
N ASP A 173 -2.97 7.34 -0.75
CA ASP A 173 -4.15 8.18 -0.96
C ASP A 173 -5.03 8.34 0.30
N GLY A 174 -4.55 7.85 1.45
CA GLY A 174 -5.28 7.88 2.72
C GLY A 174 -6.34 6.79 2.86
N LYS A 175 -6.62 6.00 1.82
CA LYS A 175 -7.49 4.84 1.97
C LYS A 175 -6.86 3.88 2.96
N THR A 176 -7.69 3.25 3.77
CA THR A 176 -7.27 2.29 4.78
C THR A 176 -8.08 1.02 4.64
N THR A 177 -7.40 -0.12 4.60
CA THR A 177 -8.01 -1.45 4.63
C THR A 177 -7.42 -2.28 5.74
N GLY A 178 -8.11 -3.31 6.19
CA GLY A 178 -7.56 -4.15 7.25
C GLY A 178 -8.50 -5.22 7.73
N TYR A 179 -8.14 -5.86 8.84
CA TYR A 179 -8.90 -6.94 9.44
C TYR A 179 -9.03 -6.70 10.93
N TYR A 180 -10.24 -6.83 11.46
CA TYR A 180 -10.48 -6.96 12.90
C TYR A 180 -10.94 -8.40 13.16
N THR A 181 -10.27 -9.08 14.08
CA THR A 181 -10.55 -10.48 14.41
C THR A 181 -10.75 -10.64 15.91
N SER A 182 -11.75 -11.43 16.29
CA SER A 182 -12.03 -11.80 17.68
C SER A 182 -12.05 -13.32 17.76
N ARG A 183 -11.05 -13.90 18.42
CA ARG A 183 -10.93 -15.34 18.66
C ARG A 183 -12.02 -15.86 19.58
N ILE A 184 -12.35 -15.10 20.64
CA ILE A 184 -13.40 -15.47 21.60
C ILE A 184 -14.75 -15.66 20.89
N ASN A 185 -15.09 -14.74 19.99
CA ASN A 185 -16.36 -14.80 19.25
C ASN A 185 -16.24 -15.58 17.93
N ASN A 186 -15.04 -16.03 17.56
CA ASN A 186 -14.74 -16.66 16.27
C ASN A 186 -15.24 -15.84 15.07
N GLN A 187 -15.06 -14.52 15.16
CA GLN A 187 -15.55 -13.56 14.18
C GLN A 187 -14.41 -12.78 13.55
N SER A 188 -14.56 -12.42 12.28
CA SER A 188 -13.63 -11.52 11.63
C SER A 188 -14.36 -10.61 10.67
N TYR A 189 -13.84 -9.39 10.61
CA TYR A 189 -14.42 -8.34 9.82
C TYR A 189 -13.33 -7.74 8.94
N PHE A 190 -13.66 -7.52 7.67
CA PHE A 190 -12.82 -6.75 6.78
C PHE A 190 -13.16 -5.27 6.90
N LEU A 191 -12.15 -4.45 7.16
CA LEU A 191 -12.24 -3.01 7.38
C LEU A 191 -11.90 -2.27 6.09
N GLN A 192 -12.68 -1.25 5.74
CA GLN A 192 -12.41 -0.33 4.63
C GLN A 192 -12.82 1.09 4.98
N GLY A 193 -12.00 2.07 4.64
CA GLY A 193 -12.33 3.48 4.82
C GLY A 193 -11.16 4.38 4.51
N GLU A 194 -11.03 5.47 5.25
CA GLU A 194 -10.02 6.50 4.98
C GLU A 194 -9.59 7.24 6.25
N CYS A 195 -8.40 7.85 6.19
CA CYS A 195 -7.92 8.78 7.20
C CYS A 195 -8.65 10.11 7.12
N THR A 196 -9.05 10.63 8.27
CA THR A 196 -9.68 11.95 8.37
C THR A 196 -8.73 13.06 8.77
N ASP A 197 -7.51 12.71 9.20
CA ASP A 197 -6.45 13.67 9.50
C ASP A 197 -5.15 13.33 8.77
N VAL A 198 -4.25 14.31 8.72
CA VAL A 198 -2.93 14.25 8.06
C VAL A 198 -2.09 13.05 8.51
N ASN A 199 -2.17 12.68 9.78
CA ASN A 199 -1.33 11.65 10.38
C ASN A 199 -2.01 10.30 10.48
N CYS A 200 -3.26 10.18 9.98
CA CYS A 200 -4.06 8.98 10.11
C CYS A 200 -4.22 8.52 11.56
N TYR A 201 -4.27 9.49 12.49
CA TYR A 201 -4.66 9.23 13.88
C TYR A 201 -6.17 9.05 14.02
N GLU A 202 -6.96 9.53 13.07
CA GLU A 202 -8.40 9.36 13.03
C GLU A 202 -8.78 8.68 11.72
N LEU A 203 -9.48 7.55 11.82
CA LEU A 203 -9.91 6.73 10.70
C LEU A 203 -11.43 6.56 10.76
N LYS A 204 -12.10 6.78 9.63
CA LYS A 204 -13.52 6.41 9.45
C LYS A 204 -13.58 5.13 8.64
N LEU A 205 -13.98 4.02 9.27
CA LEU A 205 -13.98 2.71 8.66
C LEU A 205 -15.38 2.10 8.64
N THR A 206 -15.65 1.28 7.63
CA THR A 206 -16.78 0.36 7.53
C THR A 206 -16.25 -1.05 7.65
N ALA A 207 -16.91 -1.91 8.42
CA ALA A 207 -16.53 -3.30 8.55
C ALA A 207 -17.63 -4.18 8.03
N HIS A 208 -17.15 -5.14 7.29
CA HIS A 208 -17.91 -6.15 6.61
C HIS A 208 -17.65 -7.44 7.37
N ASP A 209 -18.67 -7.95 8.04
CA ASP A 209 -18.59 -9.27 8.65
C ASP A 209 -18.27 -10.29 7.54
N LEU A 210 -17.24 -11.11 7.74
CA LEU A 210 -16.84 -12.11 6.74
C LEU A 210 -17.72 -13.36 6.74
N SER A 211 -18.62 -13.48 7.71
CA SER A 211 -19.56 -14.59 7.87
C SER A 211 -21.01 -14.18 7.57
N SER A 212 -21.30 -12.89 7.33
CA SER A 212 -22.65 -12.40 7.04
C SER A 212 -22.64 -11.20 6.09
N SER A 213 -23.79 -10.77 5.58
CA SER A 213 -23.88 -9.55 4.74
C SER A 213 -23.94 -8.26 5.56
N THR A 214 -23.78 -8.33 6.89
CA THR A 214 -23.92 -7.17 7.77
C THR A 214 -22.74 -6.20 7.62
N LYS A 215 -23.08 -4.90 7.60
CA LYS A 215 -22.10 -3.80 7.56
C LYS A 215 -22.29 -2.93 8.79
N ASN A 216 -21.18 -2.61 9.45
CA ASN A 216 -21.15 -1.70 10.58
C ASN A 216 -20.20 -0.54 10.27
N LYS A 217 -20.47 0.67 10.77
CA LYS A 217 -19.56 1.82 10.66
C LYS A 217 -18.88 2.04 12.01
N PHE A 218 -17.60 2.42 12.00
CA PHE A 218 -16.84 2.79 13.19
C PHE A 218 -15.94 3.97 12.89
N THR A 219 -15.59 4.67 13.96
CA THR A 219 -14.47 5.59 13.97
C THR A 219 -13.39 5.00 14.86
N ILE A 220 -12.16 4.99 14.38
CA ILE A 220 -10.99 4.57 15.13
C ILE A 220 -10.13 5.81 15.37
N SER A 221 -9.86 6.10 16.63
CA SER A 221 -8.88 7.11 17.07
C SER A 221 -7.64 6.39 17.60
N ILE A 222 -6.49 6.65 16.99
CA ILE A 222 -5.18 6.11 17.35
C ILE A 222 -4.45 7.19 18.15
N GLN A 223 -4.19 6.91 19.42
CA GLN A 223 -3.45 7.78 20.33
C GLN A 223 -2.18 7.07 20.76
N GLU A 224 -1.04 7.46 20.18
CA GLU A 224 0.28 6.86 20.39
C GLU A 224 0.30 5.35 20.11
N ASN A 225 0.21 4.53 21.17
CA ASN A 225 0.19 3.07 21.14
C ASN A 225 -1.16 2.49 21.56
N THR A 226 -2.18 3.32 21.69
CA THR A 226 -3.52 2.96 22.14
C THR A 226 -4.52 3.27 21.05
N LEU A 227 -5.62 2.51 21.04
CA LEU A 227 -6.66 2.65 20.03
C LEU A 227 -8.00 2.76 20.73
N LYS A 228 -8.76 3.81 20.41
CA LYS A 228 -10.13 4.00 20.88
C LYS A 228 -11.07 3.77 19.71
N THR A 229 -11.90 2.74 19.82
CA THR A 229 -12.97 2.47 18.86
C THR A 229 -14.26 3.10 19.35
N ASN A 230 -14.95 3.89 18.51
CA ASN A 230 -16.33 4.25 18.75
C ASN A 230 -17.22 3.48 17.78
N ALA A 231 -17.95 2.49 18.31
CA ALA A 231 -18.90 1.68 17.54
C ALA A 231 -20.33 1.94 18.03
N PRO A 232 -21.29 2.26 17.15
CA PRO A 232 -22.65 2.65 17.52
C PRO A 232 -23.52 1.50 18.09
N LYS A 233 -22.98 0.28 18.22
CA LYS A 233 -23.66 -0.88 18.82
C LYS A 233 -22.67 -1.66 19.69
N GLU A 234 -23.13 -2.08 20.86
CA GLU A 234 -22.43 -2.63 22.05
C GLU A 234 -21.49 -3.85 21.85
N LYS A 235 -21.10 -4.21 20.63
CA LYS A 235 -20.32 -5.43 20.33
C LYS A 235 -18.82 -5.21 20.12
N PHE A 236 -18.33 -3.98 20.23
CA PHE A 236 -16.90 -3.69 20.06
C PHE A 236 -16.38 -2.97 21.29
N TYR A 237 -15.41 -3.59 21.96
CA TYR A 237 -14.83 -3.07 23.19
C TYR A 237 -13.94 -1.86 22.88
N VAL A 238 -14.20 -0.75 23.57
CA VAL A 238 -13.18 0.29 23.76
C VAL A 238 -12.07 -0.37 24.57
N THR A 239 -11.02 -0.82 23.90
CA THR A 239 -9.89 -1.46 24.55
C THR A 239 -8.60 -0.79 24.10
N THR A 240 -7.70 -0.56 25.05
CA THR A 240 -6.34 -0.13 24.77
C THR A 240 -5.57 -1.33 24.23
N LEU A 241 -5.66 -1.55 22.91
CA LEU A 241 -4.82 -2.56 22.27
C LEU A 241 -3.36 -2.13 22.31
N LYS A 242 -2.46 -3.04 22.68
CA LYS A 242 -1.02 -2.78 22.58
C LYS A 242 -0.58 -2.98 21.14
N LYS A 243 0.26 -2.07 20.65
CA LYS A 243 0.95 -2.22 19.37
C LYS A 243 1.74 -3.53 19.39
N ASP A 244 1.41 -4.43 18.47
CA ASP A 244 2.11 -5.71 18.29
C ASP A 244 3.30 -5.50 17.33
N ILE A 245 3.72 -6.56 16.65
CA ILE A 245 4.59 -6.49 15.47
C ILE A 245 3.94 -5.55 14.45
N SER A 246 4.39 -4.29 14.40
CA SER A 246 4.21 -3.42 13.24
C SER A 246 5.33 -3.75 12.26
N PRO A 247 5.13 -4.66 11.29
CA PRO A 247 6.05 -4.79 10.19
C PRO A 247 6.25 -3.40 9.59
N GLY A 248 7.52 -3.06 9.39
CA GLY A 248 7.83 -1.98 8.47
C GLY A 248 7.38 -2.40 7.07
N PHE A 249 7.72 -1.59 6.09
CA PHE A 249 7.72 -2.02 4.70
C PHE A 249 9.01 -1.55 4.09
N LEU A 250 9.42 -2.31 3.08
CA LEU A 250 10.51 -1.93 2.20
C LEU A 250 9.92 -1.72 0.83
N CYS A 251 10.65 -0.98 0.03
CA CYS A 251 10.32 -0.76 -1.34
C CYS A 251 11.59 -0.69 -2.17
N LYS A 252 11.43 -0.91 -3.47
CA LYS A 252 12.48 -0.74 -4.47
C LYS A 252 11.84 -0.08 -5.68
N SER A 253 12.56 0.85 -6.28
CA SER A 253 12.20 1.39 -7.59
C SER A 253 13.30 1.03 -8.57
N VAL A 254 12.92 0.56 -9.75
CA VAL A 254 13.83 0.26 -10.85
C VAL A 254 13.35 1.01 -12.07
N GLN A 255 14.18 1.91 -12.58
CA GLN A 255 13.91 2.61 -13.83
C GLN A 255 14.48 1.80 -15.01
N THR A 256 13.65 1.61 -16.02
CA THR A 256 14.02 1.04 -17.32
C THR A 256 13.96 2.14 -18.39
N ASN A 257 14.34 1.83 -19.62
CA ASN A 257 14.23 2.79 -20.72
C ASN A 257 12.79 3.21 -21.03
N SER A 258 11.81 2.35 -20.71
CA SER A 258 10.40 2.53 -21.07
C SER A 258 9.44 2.61 -19.89
N SER A 259 9.89 2.27 -18.68
CA SER A 259 9.02 2.10 -17.51
C SER A 259 9.71 2.33 -16.17
N VAL A 260 8.90 2.57 -15.15
CA VAL A 260 9.30 2.60 -13.74
C VAL A 260 8.64 1.43 -13.02
N ILE A 261 9.43 0.57 -12.41
CA ILE A 261 8.94 -0.59 -11.68
C ILE A 261 9.05 -0.29 -10.18
N GLY A 262 7.91 -0.14 -9.52
CA GLY A 262 7.82 -0.01 -8.07
C GLY A 262 7.51 -1.36 -7.42
N ILE A 263 8.25 -1.73 -6.38
CA ILE A 263 8.03 -2.95 -5.61
C ILE A 263 7.83 -2.54 -4.16
N TYR A 264 6.73 -2.96 -3.55
CA TYR A 264 6.39 -2.73 -2.15
C TYR A 264 6.20 -4.07 -1.46
N TYR A 265 6.80 -4.25 -0.29
CA TYR A 265 6.69 -5.52 0.43
C TYR A 265 6.87 -5.34 1.95
N PRO A 266 6.20 -6.17 2.77
CA PRO A 266 6.22 -6.05 4.23
C PRO A 266 7.58 -6.46 4.82
N LEU A 267 8.13 -5.65 5.73
CA LEU A 267 9.35 -5.95 6.48
C LEU A 267 8.99 -6.69 7.77
N ILE A 268 9.11 -8.01 7.74
CA ILE A 268 8.91 -8.87 8.91
C ILE A 268 10.28 -9.42 9.30
N GLN A 269 10.70 -9.19 10.55
CA GLN A 269 12.04 -9.54 11.05
C GLN A 269 12.19 -11.06 11.27
N HIS A 270 12.08 -11.83 10.20
CA HIS A 270 12.23 -13.28 10.17
C HIS A 270 13.08 -13.66 8.96
N LYS A 271 14.25 -14.24 9.21
CA LYS A 271 15.30 -14.43 8.19
C LYS A 271 14.81 -15.20 6.97
N GLU A 272 14.14 -16.32 7.19
CA GLU A 272 13.64 -17.20 6.13
C GLU A 272 12.53 -16.51 5.31
N TYR A 273 11.63 -15.79 5.98
CA TYR A 273 10.59 -15.01 5.32
C TYR A 273 11.17 -13.91 4.43
N LEU A 274 12.15 -13.15 4.97
CA LEU A 274 12.82 -12.10 4.21
C LEU A 274 13.54 -12.66 2.99
N LYS A 275 14.18 -13.82 3.13
CA LYS A 275 14.79 -14.51 2.00
C LYS A 275 13.74 -14.89 0.94
N TRP A 276 12.67 -15.58 1.33
CA TRP A 276 11.60 -15.96 0.40
C TRP A 276 11.00 -14.75 -0.32
N GLN A 277 10.73 -13.67 0.42
CA GLN A 277 10.19 -12.43 -0.12
C GLN A 277 11.17 -11.74 -1.09
N GLN A 278 12.45 -11.70 -0.77
CA GLN A 278 13.48 -11.18 -1.66
C GLN A 278 13.58 -12.00 -2.94
N ASP A 279 13.60 -13.33 -2.83
CA ASP A 279 13.64 -14.24 -3.98
C ASP A 279 12.39 -14.05 -4.86
N TYR A 280 11.20 -13.98 -4.25
CA TYR A 280 9.94 -13.74 -4.97
C TYR A 280 9.92 -12.38 -5.68
N THR A 281 10.25 -11.30 -4.98
CA THR A 281 10.23 -9.94 -5.56
C THR A 281 11.30 -9.76 -6.64
N GLN A 282 12.45 -10.41 -6.50
CA GLN A 282 13.49 -10.43 -7.52
C GLN A 282 13.05 -11.20 -8.77
N GLN A 283 12.43 -12.36 -8.60
CA GLN A 283 11.90 -13.13 -9.74
C GLN A 283 10.80 -12.35 -10.45
N TRP A 284 9.85 -11.78 -9.69
CA TRP A 284 8.79 -10.94 -10.26
C TRP A 284 9.36 -9.76 -11.04
N LEU A 285 10.40 -9.09 -10.52
CA LEU A 285 11.09 -8.03 -11.22
C LEU A 285 11.71 -8.51 -12.54
N LEU A 286 12.39 -9.66 -12.55
CA LEU A 286 12.98 -10.22 -13.77
C LEU A 286 11.92 -10.52 -14.83
N ASP A 287 10.78 -11.10 -14.43
CA ASP A 287 9.68 -11.42 -15.34
C ASP A 287 9.08 -10.15 -15.96
N HIS A 288 8.97 -9.07 -15.17
CA HIS A 288 8.32 -7.82 -15.61
C HIS A 288 9.28 -6.80 -16.25
N ASN A 289 10.59 -6.92 -16.04
CA ASN A 289 11.58 -6.07 -16.69
C ASN A 289 11.68 -6.33 -18.21
N SER A 290 11.21 -7.50 -18.66
CA SER A 290 11.17 -7.88 -20.08
C SER A 290 9.92 -7.39 -20.83
N ILE A 291 8.94 -6.83 -20.11
CA ILE A 291 7.68 -6.40 -20.71
C ILE A 291 7.91 -5.08 -21.45
N ASN A 292 7.92 -5.13 -22.78
CA ASN A 292 7.86 -3.94 -23.62
C ASN A 292 6.48 -3.28 -23.46
N ILE A 293 6.42 -2.26 -22.60
CA ILE A 293 5.24 -1.41 -22.48
C ILE A 293 5.10 -0.63 -23.79
N ALA A 294 3.99 -0.81 -24.49
CA ALA A 294 3.74 -0.11 -25.75
C ALA A 294 3.79 1.41 -25.53
N GLU A 295 4.29 2.18 -26.51
CA GLU A 295 4.48 3.64 -26.38
C GLU A 295 3.21 4.41 -26.01
N TRP A 296 2.04 3.86 -26.36
CA TRP A 296 0.72 4.45 -26.11
C TRP A 296 0.09 4.03 -24.78
N ASP A 297 0.73 3.14 -24.02
CA ASP A 297 0.26 2.83 -22.67
C ASP A 297 0.61 3.99 -21.73
N SER A 298 -0.44 4.62 -21.20
CA SER A 298 -0.30 5.74 -20.27
C SER A 298 0.30 5.31 -18.93
N LEU A 299 0.26 4.01 -18.61
CA LEU A 299 0.89 3.44 -17.43
C LEU A 299 2.33 3.05 -17.74
N ARG A 300 3.22 4.05 -17.73
CA ARG A 300 4.67 3.80 -17.72
C ARG A 300 5.17 3.26 -16.39
N SER A 301 4.29 2.91 -15.45
CA SER A 301 4.67 2.34 -14.16
C SER A 301 3.97 1.01 -13.87
N VAL A 302 4.74 0.04 -13.39
CA VAL A 302 4.24 -1.26 -12.93
C VAL A 302 4.58 -1.39 -11.46
N ASN A 303 3.55 -1.61 -10.64
CA ASN A 303 3.70 -1.58 -9.20
C ASN A 303 3.27 -2.89 -8.56
N LEU A 304 4.22 -3.62 -7.97
CA LEU A 304 3.94 -4.73 -7.09
C LEU A 304 3.58 -4.20 -5.71
N GLN A 305 2.31 -4.27 -5.36
CA GLN A 305 1.80 -3.89 -4.04
C GLN A 305 1.49 -5.13 -3.22
N PHE A 306 1.21 -4.93 -1.93
CA PHE A 306 0.82 -6.00 -1.02
C PHE A 306 -0.31 -5.58 -0.09
N GLU A 307 -1.08 -6.55 0.39
CA GLU A 307 -2.05 -6.42 1.47
C GLU A 307 -1.80 -7.57 2.45
N ILE A 308 -1.58 -7.28 3.74
CA ILE A 308 -1.49 -8.33 4.78
C ILE A 308 -2.88 -8.64 5.32
N SER A 309 -3.21 -9.93 5.37
CA SER A 309 -4.48 -10.40 5.93
C SER A 309 -4.35 -10.88 7.37
N GLY A 310 -3.22 -11.49 7.71
CA GLY A 310 -2.97 -12.03 9.04
C GLY A 310 -1.48 -12.11 9.35
N ILE A 311 -1.12 -11.74 10.57
CA ILE A 311 0.25 -11.87 11.09
C ILE A 311 0.20 -12.29 12.56
N ASN A 312 1.05 -13.24 12.93
CA ASN A 312 1.35 -13.61 14.31
C ASN A 312 2.68 -14.35 14.37
N SER A 313 3.02 -14.92 15.52
CA SER A 313 4.27 -15.68 15.72
C SER A 313 4.37 -16.99 14.93
N GLN A 314 3.30 -17.47 14.29
CA GLN A 314 3.25 -18.73 13.56
C GLN A 314 3.24 -18.52 12.04
N PHE A 315 2.53 -17.51 11.56
CA PHE A 315 2.38 -17.30 10.13
C PHE A 315 2.24 -15.83 9.74
N VAL A 316 2.47 -15.59 8.46
CA VAL A 316 2.13 -14.35 7.75
C VAL A 316 1.31 -14.72 6.53
N SER A 317 0.18 -14.06 6.34
CA SER A 317 -0.67 -14.23 5.16
C SER A 317 -1.00 -12.90 4.55
N GLY A 318 -1.13 -12.88 3.24
CA GLY A 318 -1.37 -11.66 2.49
C GLY A 318 -1.52 -11.95 1.00
N ASN A 319 -1.58 -10.90 0.21
CA ASN A 319 -1.61 -10.99 -1.23
C ASN A 319 -0.68 -9.94 -1.80
N TYR A 320 0.16 -10.35 -2.74
CA TYR A 320 0.74 -9.41 -3.68
C TYR A 320 -0.26 -9.14 -4.79
N TYR A 321 -0.24 -7.93 -5.33
CA TYR A 321 -1.08 -7.56 -6.46
C TYR A 321 -0.44 -6.47 -7.31
N TRP A 322 -0.72 -6.50 -8.60
CA TRP A 322 -0.23 -5.52 -9.56
C TRP A 322 -1.20 -5.42 -10.74
N THR A 323 -1.03 -4.39 -11.56
CA THR A 323 -1.74 -4.26 -12.84
C THR A 323 -0.76 -4.51 -13.96
N GLU A 324 -1.10 -5.37 -14.91
CA GLU A 324 -0.27 -5.63 -16.09
C GLU A 324 -0.32 -4.43 -17.07
N PRO A 325 0.79 -4.11 -17.76
CA PRO A 325 0.80 -3.14 -18.85
C PRO A 325 -0.18 -3.52 -19.97
N GLY A 326 -0.83 -2.53 -20.59
CA GLY A 326 -1.68 -2.68 -21.77
C GLY A 326 -3.19 -2.84 -21.50
N PHE A 327 -3.68 -2.46 -20.31
CA PHE A 327 -5.01 -2.74 -19.73
C PHE A 327 -5.16 -4.19 -19.20
N LYS A 328 -6.03 -4.57 -18.25
CA LYS A 328 -7.07 -3.92 -17.40
C LYS A 328 -7.28 -4.71 -16.09
N LYS A 329 -6.50 -5.78 -15.88
CA LYS A 329 -6.79 -6.80 -14.86
C LYS A 329 -5.81 -6.65 -13.72
N LEU A 330 -6.36 -6.58 -12.51
CA LEU A 330 -5.59 -6.68 -11.29
C LEU A 330 -5.18 -8.15 -11.11
N VAL A 331 -3.89 -8.44 -11.18
CA VAL A 331 -3.36 -9.77 -10.87
C VAL A 331 -3.22 -9.88 -9.36
N ASN A 332 -3.58 -11.03 -8.80
CA ASN A 332 -3.51 -11.30 -7.38
C ASN A 332 -2.73 -12.59 -7.14
N TYR A 333 -1.76 -12.51 -6.23
CA TYR A 333 -0.96 -13.64 -5.78
C TYR A 333 -1.09 -13.77 -4.26
N PRO A 334 -2.05 -14.58 -3.75
CA PRO A 334 -2.16 -14.85 -2.32
C PRO A 334 -0.96 -15.67 -1.85
N PHE A 335 -0.50 -15.39 -0.63
CA PHE A 335 0.52 -16.17 0.03
C PHE A 335 0.13 -16.43 1.48
N ASN A 336 0.56 -17.59 1.97
CA ASN A 336 0.45 -18.01 3.35
C ASN A 336 1.81 -18.60 3.73
N TYR A 337 2.54 -17.96 4.63
CA TYR A 337 3.91 -18.32 4.96
C TYR A 337 3.98 -18.79 6.42
N ASN A 338 4.49 -19.98 6.64
CA ASN A 338 4.74 -20.53 7.97
C ASN A 338 6.09 -20.02 8.47
N LEU A 339 6.08 -19.20 9.50
CA LEU A 339 7.30 -18.65 10.10
C LEU A 339 8.13 -19.75 10.77
N LYS A 340 7.50 -20.76 11.38
CA LYS A 340 8.23 -21.85 12.04
C LYS A 340 8.96 -22.78 11.09
N SER A 341 8.31 -23.18 9.99
CA SER A 341 8.95 -24.07 9.01
C SER A 341 9.76 -23.32 7.97
N GLY A 342 9.60 -22.00 7.86
CA GLY A 342 10.29 -21.21 6.84
C GLY A 342 9.82 -21.55 5.42
N SER A 343 8.53 -21.81 5.23
CA SER A 343 7.99 -22.25 3.94
C SER A 343 6.59 -21.72 3.65
N ILE A 344 6.24 -21.66 2.36
CA ILE A 344 4.86 -21.41 1.92
C ILE A 344 3.96 -22.59 2.32
N ILE A 345 2.76 -22.25 2.76
CA ILE A 345 1.68 -23.15 3.16
C ILE A 345 0.75 -23.29 1.97
N GLN A 346 0.64 -24.51 1.46
CA GLN A 346 -0.41 -24.88 0.51
C GLN A 346 -1.67 -25.28 1.27
N LEU A 347 -2.84 -25.15 0.64
CA LEU A 347 -4.11 -25.47 1.30
C LEU A 347 -4.13 -26.94 1.78
N VAL A 348 -3.59 -27.85 0.98
CA VAL A 348 -3.45 -29.29 1.29
C VAL A 348 -2.57 -29.57 2.52
N ASP A 349 -1.65 -28.66 2.86
CA ASP A 349 -0.74 -28.87 3.99
C ASP A 349 -1.47 -28.81 5.33
N LEU A 350 -2.67 -28.21 5.37
CA LEU A 350 -3.45 -28.01 6.58
C LEU A 350 -4.28 -29.23 7.00
N PHE A 351 -4.59 -30.13 6.06
CA PHE A 351 -5.63 -31.16 6.23
C PHE A 351 -5.07 -32.59 6.28
N GLU A 352 -5.75 -33.48 7.01
CA GLU A 352 -5.37 -34.89 7.10
C GLU A 352 -5.35 -35.55 5.71
N LYS A 353 -4.38 -36.44 5.51
CA LYS A 353 -4.28 -37.21 4.27
C LYS A 353 -5.56 -38.04 4.12
N ASN A 354 -6.26 -37.89 3.00
CA ASN A 354 -7.56 -38.53 2.68
C ASN A 354 -8.81 -37.94 3.36
N SER A 355 -8.70 -36.79 4.01
CA SER A 355 -9.90 -36.05 4.45
C SER A 355 -10.65 -35.45 3.24
N ASP A 356 -11.98 -35.41 3.30
CA ASP A 356 -12.82 -34.80 2.24
C ASP A 356 -12.96 -33.27 2.41
N TYR A 357 -11.87 -32.61 2.82
CA TYR A 357 -11.88 -31.19 3.15
C TYR A 357 -12.27 -30.31 1.97
N LYS A 358 -11.96 -30.73 0.73
CA LYS A 358 -12.28 -29.98 -0.50
C LYS A 358 -13.79 -29.90 -0.72
N SER A 359 -14.48 -31.04 -0.63
CA SER A 359 -15.95 -31.08 -0.76
C SER A 359 -16.62 -30.24 0.33
N TYR A 360 -16.14 -30.35 1.56
CA TYR A 360 -16.62 -29.54 2.67
C TYR A 360 -16.45 -28.03 2.43
N ILE A 361 -15.24 -27.60 2.06
CA ILE A 361 -14.94 -26.19 1.77
C ILE A 361 -15.81 -25.67 0.64
N ASN A 362 -15.92 -26.40 -0.48
CA ASN A 362 -16.73 -25.99 -1.62
C ASN A 362 -18.20 -25.84 -1.23
N SER A 363 -18.74 -26.78 -0.45
CA SER A 363 -20.11 -26.71 0.07
C SER A 363 -20.34 -25.48 0.95
N GLN A 364 -19.40 -25.17 1.86
CA GLN A 364 -19.48 -23.97 2.69
C GLN A 364 -19.40 -22.69 1.85
N VAL A 365 -18.43 -22.60 0.92
CA VAL A 365 -18.28 -21.46 0.02
C VAL A 365 -19.55 -21.24 -0.81
N ASP A 366 -20.10 -22.28 -1.44
CA ASP A 366 -21.31 -22.16 -2.27
C ASP A 366 -22.55 -21.77 -1.46
N SER A 367 -22.69 -22.30 -0.24
CA SER A 367 -23.76 -21.91 0.68
C SER A 367 -23.66 -20.43 1.04
N THR A 368 -22.49 -19.96 1.46
CA THR A 368 -22.28 -18.56 1.82
C THR A 368 -22.38 -17.64 0.60
N LYS A 369 -21.90 -18.05 -0.59
CA LYS A 369 -22.11 -17.30 -1.85
C LYS A 369 -23.59 -17.04 -2.11
N LYS A 370 -24.44 -18.06 -1.98
CA LYS A 370 -25.91 -17.91 -2.15
C LYS A 370 -26.49 -16.92 -1.14
N GLN A 371 -26.11 -17.03 0.14
CA GLN A 371 -26.57 -16.13 1.19
C GLN A 371 -26.17 -14.67 0.92
N ILE A 372 -24.90 -14.44 0.57
CA ILE A 372 -24.39 -13.11 0.24
C ILE A 372 -25.11 -12.59 -1.00
N ALA A 373 -25.20 -13.37 -2.07
CA ALA A 373 -25.82 -12.98 -3.33
C ALA A 373 -27.30 -12.55 -3.16
N ASN A 374 -28.04 -13.17 -2.25
CA ASN A 374 -29.43 -12.78 -1.96
C ASN A 374 -29.57 -11.38 -1.31
N SER A 375 -28.48 -10.81 -0.80
CA SER A 375 -28.45 -9.48 -0.16
C SER A 375 -28.09 -8.35 -1.13
N TYR A 376 -27.83 -8.65 -2.41
CA TYR A 376 -27.35 -7.69 -3.41
C TYR A 376 -28.23 -7.64 -4.66
N SER A 377 -27.97 -6.65 -5.53
CA SER A 377 -28.64 -6.53 -6.83
C SER A 377 -28.26 -7.66 -7.78
N SER A 378 -29.12 -7.96 -8.75
CA SER A 378 -28.95 -9.07 -9.71
C SER A 378 -27.57 -9.12 -10.37
N ASN A 379 -27.00 -7.96 -10.74
CA ASN A 379 -25.67 -7.89 -11.36
C ASN A 379 -24.55 -8.32 -10.40
N ILE A 380 -24.59 -7.84 -9.15
CA ILE A 380 -23.62 -8.20 -8.11
C ILE A 380 -23.81 -9.67 -7.72
N SER A 381 -25.05 -10.13 -7.57
CA SER A 381 -25.38 -11.53 -7.28
C SER A 381 -24.81 -12.46 -8.36
N ASN A 382 -24.97 -12.10 -9.63
CA ASN A 382 -24.40 -12.86 -10.75
C ASN A 382 -22.87 -12.91 -10.72
N PHE A 383 -22.22 -11.79 -10.40
CA PHE A 383 -20.76 -11.74 -10.24
C PHE A 383 -20.30 -12.69 -9.13
N ILE A 384 -20.89 -12.56 -7.93
CA ILE A 384 -20.54 -13.40 -6.77
C ILE A 384 -20.79 -14.88 -7.07
N GLN A 385 -21.91 -15.24 -7.69
CA GLN A 385 -22.24 -16.64 -7.94
C GLN A 385 -21.33 -17.29 -8.99
N LYS A 386 -20.89 -16.54 -10.01
CA LYS A 386 -20.02 -17.03 -11.08
C LYS A 386 -18.56 -17.17 -10.68
N ASP A 387 -18.08 -16.36 -9.73
CA ASP A 387 -16.70 -16.42 -9.28
C ASP A 387 -16.43 -17.72 -8.48
N ALA A 388 -15.24 -18.30 -8.65
CA ALA A 388 -14.85 -19.55 -8.01
C ALA A 388 -14.37 -19.40 -6.56
N PHE A 389 -14.06 -18.18 -6.11
CA PHE A 389 -13.45 -17.90 -4.80
C PHE A 389 -12.16 -18.71 -4.58
N SER A 390 -11.33 -18.80 -5.61
CA SER A 390 -10.14 -19.66 -5.65
C SER A 390 -8.95 -19.13 -4.84
N TYR A 391 -8.93 -17.84 -4.50
CA TYR A 391 -7.87 -17.25 -3.69
C TYR A 391 -8.18 -17.39 -2.21
N TRP A 392 -7.16 -17.59 -1.39
CA TRP A 392 -7.36 -17.81 0.04
C TRP A 392 -6.16 -17.34 0.89
N ASN A 393 -6.49 -16.79 2.04
CA ASN A 393 -5.54 -16.35 3.05
C ASN A 393 -5.93 -16.89 4.43
N LEU A 394 -4.94 -17.21 5.27
CA LEU A 394 -5.15 -17.53 6.67
C LEU A 394 -5.50 -16.25 7.45
N LEU A 395 -6.52 -16.30 8.29
CA LEU A 395 -6.80 -15.31 9.32
C LEU A 395 -6.61 -15.96 10.70
N PRO A 396 -6.47 -15.18 11.79
CA PRO A 396 -6.42 -15.72 13.15
C PRO A 396 -7.61 -16.62 13.56
N THR A 397 -8.75 -16.54 12.86
CA THR A 397 -10.01 -17.23 13.19
C THR A 397 -10.43 -18.28 12.16
N GLY A 398 -9.82 -18.31 10.98
CA GLY A 398 -10.24 -19.21 9.90
C GLY A 398 -9.51 -19.02 8.59
N ILE A 399 -9.98 -19.70 7.56
CA ILE A 399 -9.49 -19.55 6.18
C ILE A 399 -10.43 -18.61 5.44
N CYS A 400 -9.91 -17.49 4.95
CA CYS A 400 -10.67 -16.51 4.18
C CYS A 400 -10.48 -16.75 2.68
N PHE A 401 -11.52 -17.23 2.01
CA PHE A 401 -11.61 -17.35 0.56
C PHE A 401 -12.12 -16.05 -0.06
N PHE A 402 -11.65 -15.69 -1.25
CA PHE A 402 -12.07 -14.44 -1.88
C PHE A 402 -12.09 -14.49 -3.40
N SER A 403 -12.94 -13.63 -3.96
CA SER A 403 -13.17 -13.52 -5.39
C SER A 403 -11.99 -12.89 -6.13
N GLU A 404 -11.99 -12.97 -7.47
CA GLU A 404 -11.19 -12.05 -8.26
C GLU A 404 -11.61 -10.59 -7.96
N PHE A 405 -10.68 -9.65 -8.18
CA PHE A 405 -11.01 -8.24 -8.04
C PHE A 405 -11.80 -7.76 -9.26
N SER A 406 -13.00 -7.24 -9.02
CA SER A 406 -13.77 -6.50 -10.02
C SER A 406 -13.53 -5.00 -9.85
N PRO A 407 -13.16 -4.26 -10.91
CA PRO A 407 -13.09 -2.80 -10.86
C PRO A 407 -14.44 -2.14 -10.52
N ILE A 408 -15.56 -2.84 -10.77
CA ILE A 408 -16.91 -2.32 -10.53
C ILE A 408 -17.43 -2.74 -9.15
N TYR A 409 -17.21 -4.00 -8.77
CA TYR A 409 -17.82 -4.59 -7.56
C TYR A 409 -16.83 -4.80 -6.41
N GLY A 410 -15.54 -4.55 -6.64
CA GLY A 410 -14.49 -4.84 -5.67
C GLY A 410 -14.25 -6.34 -5.52
N ARG A 411 -13.85 -6.74 -4.30
CA ARG A 411 -13.55 -8.12 -3.92
C ARG A 411 -14.50 -8.56 -2.82
N TYR A 412 -15.04 -9.77 -2.93
CA TYR A 412 -15.86 -10.40 -1.90
C TYR A 412 -15.05 -11.46 -1.15
N LYS A 413 -15.34 -11.63 0.13
CA LYS A 413 -14.57 -12.46 1.07
C LYS A 413 -15.55 -13.36 1.82
N ILE A 414 -15.15 -14.63 2.03
CA ILE A 414 -15.91 -15.65 2.75
C ILE A 414 -14.96 -16.31 3.76
N LEU A 415 -15.29 -16.23 5.04
CA LEU A 415 -14.53 -16.90 6.09
C LEU A 415 -15.11 -18.27 6.41
N ILE A 416 -14.27 -19.31 6.38
CA ILE A 416 -14.57 -20.60 7.00
C ILE A 416 -13.81 -20.67 8.32
N PRO A 417 -14.49 -20.64 9.47
CA PRO A 417 -13.82 -20.64 10.76
C PRO A 417 -13.09 -21.96 11.05
N TYR A 418 -11.99 -21.92 11.80
CA TYR A 418 -11.21 -23.14 12.09
C TYR A 418 -12.02 -24.20 12.83
N LYS A 419 -12.92 -23.80 13.72
CA LYS A 419 -13.84 -24.72 14.43
C LYS A 419 -14.63 -25.63 13.47
N ASN A 420 -15.00 -25.11 12.30
CA ASN A 420 -15.75 -25.86 11.30
C ASN A 420 -14.85 -26.83 10.51
N LEU A 421 -13.55 -26.56 10.48
CA LEU A 421 -12.53 -27.34 9.79
C LEU A 421 -11.86 -28.38 10.69
N GLU A 422 -12.03 -28.29 12.01
CA GLU A 422 -11.35 -29.14 13.01
C GLU A 422 -11.36 -30.65 12.67
N PRO A 423 -12.48 -31.27 12.23
CA PRO A 423 -12.51 -32.69 11.91
C PRO A 423 -11.58 -33.09 10.74
N TYR A 424 -11.21 -32.13 9.90
CA TYR A 424 -10.40 -32.34 8.70
C TYR A 424 -8.94 -31.91 8.89
N LEU A 425 -8.62 -31.09 9.91
CA LEU A 425 -7.29 -30.54 10.13
C LEU A 425 -6.30 -31.60 10.65
N LYS A 426 -5.04 -31.51 10.21
CA LYS A 426 -3.97 -32.39 10.72
C LYS A 426 -3.85 -32.31 12.24
N LYS A 427 -3.62 -33.45 12.91
CA LYS A 427 -3.45 -33.48 14.36
C LYS A 427 -2.30 -32.61 14.86
N SER A 428 -1.22 -32.52 14.09
CA SER A 428 -0.01 -31.73 14.37
C SER A 428 -0.06 -30.31 13.82
N ASN A 429 -1.21 -29.85 13.30
CA ASN A 429 -1.31 -28.56 12.65
C ASN A 429 -1.10 -27.41 13.66
N PHE A 430 -0.27 -26.43 13.30
CA PHE A 430 -0.05 -25.22 14.10
C PHE A 430 -1.33 -24.41 14.31
N LEU A 431 -2.32 -24.59 13.42
CA LEU A 431 -3.62 -23.93 13.51
C LEU A 431 -4.47 -24.36 14.72
N LYS A 432 -4.16 -25.51 15.34
CA LYS A 432 -4.91 -25.98 16.51
C LYS A 432 -4.85 -25.06 17.71
N LYS A 433 -3.87 -24.15 17.77
CA LYS A 433 -3.79 -23.13 18.82
C LYS A 433 -4.85 -22.03 18.70
N PHE A 434 -5.57 -22.00 17.57
CA PHE A 434 -6.65 -21.06 17.30
C PHE A 434 -8.05 -21.72 17.37
N LEU A 435 -8.10 -23.02 17.69
CA LEU A 435 -9.31 -23.74 18.10
C LEU A 435 -9.45 -23.62 19.62
#